data_AF-A0A087DCH4-F1
#
_entry.id   AF-A0A087DCH4-F1
#
_cell.length_a   1.000
_cell.length_b   1.000
_cell.length_c   1.000
_cell.angle_alpha   90.00
_cell.angle_beta   90.00
_cell.angle_gamma   90.00
#
_symmetry.space_group_name_H-M   'P 1'
#
loop_
_entity.id
_entity.type
_entity.pdbx_description
1 polymer ?
#
loop_
_entity_poly.entity_id
_entity_poly.type
_entity_poly.pdbx_seq_one_letter_code
_entity_poly.pdbx_strand_id
1 'polypeptide(L)'
;MTDTELSQNAGDETQLLQPIKEYKVPTVPLNLPKGGFGGYRAEPVEELVAQLRRQLDNEKQRVLQLKKENYALSTEKGRLNQRITALTDENKTLKYAAENPYERIGVDMQDMVNSAKNERKNMLDQAREQAEEILAEANGQKKTIVETAHKEAAAAIAESVARKQRIDHDADQRIGESKDKAERVIAEASAKADAILSEAKEKAETLDADSKARCEAADRRESEVAATVTQAHRMLAEAASRLVQPAPMIVTIHGKTETDDDEETVEDEQ
;
A
#
# COMPACT_ATOMS: atom_id res chain seq x y z
N MET A 1 24.07 24.86 -98.18
CA MET A 1 25.44 25.05 -97.63
C MET A 1 25.29 24.90 -96.13
N THR A 2 25.60 23.79 -95.48
CA THR A 2 26.51 22.68 -95.76
C THR A 2 25.88 21.40 -95.20
N ASP A 3 25.76 20.38 -96.05
CA ASP A 3 25.55 19.00 -95.63
C ASP A 3 26.75 18.55 -94.78
N THR A 4 26.49 18.01 -93.60
CA THR A 4 27.50 17.23 -92.85
C THR A 4 26.78 16.18 -92.00
N GLU A 5 26.46 15.08 -92.67
CA GLU A 5 26.70 13.70 -92.22
C GLU A 5 26.52 13.40 -90.72
N LEU A 6 25.31 12.96 -90.32
CA LEU A 6 25.11 12.09 -89.14
C LEU A 6 23.76 11.38 -89.26
N SER A 7 23.54 10.71 -90.39
CA SER A 7 22.37 9.84 -90.59
C SER A 7 22.74 8.61 -91.42
N GLN A 8 23.80 7.90 -91.01
CA GLN A 8 24.15 6.59 -91.57
C GLN A 8 24.79 5.73 -90.49
N ASN A 9 24.04 5.35 -89.47
CA ASN A 9 24.38 4.14 -88.70
C ASN A 9 23.13 3.49 -88.09
N ALA A 10 22.03 3.48 -88.85
CA ALA A 10 21.01 2.45 -88.67
C ALA A 10 21.63 1.18 -89.23
N GLY A 11 22.42 0.51 -88.38
CA GLY A 11 23.04 -0.76 -88.67
C GLY A 11 21.97 -1.71 -89.16
N ASP A 12 22.17 -2.17 -90.38
CA ASP A 12 21.49 -3.24 -91.05
C ASP A 12 21.71 -4.55 -90.25
N GLU A 13 21.05 -4.67 -89.09
CA GLU A 13 21.12 -5.85 -88.20
C GLU A 13 20.19 -6.98 -88.68
N THR A 14 19.54 -6.81 -89.82
CA THR A 14 19.08 -7.93 -90.64
C THR A 14 20.21 -8.44 -91.54
N GLN A 15 21.38 -8.73 -90.96
CA GLN A 15 22.20 -9.78 -91.55
C GLN A 15 21.39 -11.07 -91.42
N LEU A 16 20.57 -11.32 -92.44
CA LEU A 16 19.88 -12.58 -92.70
C LEU A 16 20.88 -13.67 -92.38
N LEU A 17 20.64 -14.40 -91.28
CA LEU A 17 21.37 -15.61 -90.98
C LEU A 17 21.40 -16.41 -92.28
N GLN A 18 22.61 -16.66 -92.81
CA GLN A 18 22.72 -17.45 -94.02
C GLN A 18 21.94 -18.75 -93.81
N PRO A 19 21.09 -19.16 -94.76
CA PRO A 19 20.30 -20.38 -94.61
C PRO A 19 21.25 -21.53 -94.27
N ILE A 20 20.93 -22.26 -93.20
CA ILE A 20 21.68 -23.43 -92.77
C ILE A 20 21.71 -24.37 -93.98
N LYS A 21 22.88 -24.54 -94.59
CA LYS A 21 23.05 -25.44 -95.73
C LYS A 21 22.51 -26.81 -95.33
N GLU A 22 21.56 -27.34 -96.09
CA GLU A 22 21.06 -28.71 -95.88
C GLU A 22 22.23 -29.68 -95.94
N TYR A 23 22.58 -30.26 -94.79
CA TYR A 23 23.63 -31.27 -94.72
C TYR A 23 23.07 -32.59 -95.25
N LYS A 24 23.19 -32.83 -96.56
CA LYS A 24 22.91 -34.14 -97.16
C LYS A 24 23.97 -35.13 -96.72
N VAL A 25 23.59 -36.11 -95.91
CA VAL A 25 24.49 -37.21 -95.50
C VAL A 25 24.73 -38.13 -96.70
N PRO A 26 25.97 -38.27 -97.20
CA PRO A 26 26.26 -39.22 -98.27
C PRO A 26 26.15 -40.65 -97.75
N THR A 27 25.28 -41.48 -98.33
CA THR A 27 25.16 -42.90 -98.00
C THR A 27 26.27 -43.69 -98.68
N VAL A 28 27.44 -43.80 -98.06
CA VAL A 28 28.50 -44.69 -98.51
C VAL A 28 28.18 -46.12 -98.05
N PRO A 29 28.04 -47.11 -98.95
CA PRO A 29 27.74 -48.48 -98.56
C PRO A 29 28.90 -49.07 -97.76
N LEU A 30 28.58 -49.74 -96.65
CA LEU A 30 29.59 -50.34 -95.76
C LEU A 30 30.25 -51.54 -96.44
N ASN A 31 31.55 -51.45 -96.72
CA ASN A 31 32.28 -52.52 -97.39
C ASN A 31 32.83 -53.54 -96.37
N LEU A 32 32.20 -54.71 -96.30
CA LEU A 32 32.54 -55.76 -95.34
C LEU A 32 33.58 -56.76 -95.92
N PRO A 33 34.66 -57.10 -95.18
CA PRO A 33 35.66 -58.09 -95.61
C PRO A 33 35.09 -59.49 -95.90
N LYS A 34 35.24 -60.00 -97.14
CA LYS A 34 34.65 -61.28 -97.61
C LYS A 34 35.56 -62.50 -97.36
N GLY A 35 34.95 -63.64 -97.01
CA GLY A 35 35.63 -64.92 -96.79
C GLY A 35 34.94 -66.05 -97.56
N GLY A 36 35.56 -66.56 -98.64
CA GLY A 36 35.13 -67.78 -99.32
C GLY A 36 33.67 -67.81 -99.83
N PHE A 37 33.13 -69.03 -100.01
CA PHE A 37 31.77 -69.29 -100.52
C PHE A 37 30.70 -68.64 -99.61
N GLY A 38 30.28 -67.43 -99.95
CA GLY A 38 29.09 -66.76 -99.42
C GLY A 38 29.20 -66.15 -98.01
N GLY A 39 30.36 -66.17 -97.36
CA GLY A 39 30.55 -65.68 -95.99
C GLY A 39 31.43 -64.42 -95.86
N TYR A 40 31.40 -63.81 -94.67
CA TYR A 40 32.33 -62.75 -94.28
C TYR A 40 33.46 -63.28 -93.41
N ARG A 41 34.61 -62.59 -93.39
CA ARG A 41 35.71 -62.93 -92.45
C ARG A 41 35.35 -62.39 -91.07
N ALA A 42 35.25 -63.26 -90.08
CA ALA A 42 34.85 -62.89 -88.72
C ALA A 42 35.77 -61.82 -88.11
N GLU A 43 37.07 -62.09 -87.99
CA GLU A 43 38.00 -61.17 -87.27
C GLU A 43 38.07 -59.75 -87.87
N PRO A 44 38.22 -59.54 -89.19
CA PRO A 44 38.29 -58.18 -89.75
C PRO A 44 36.94 -57.45 -89.72
N VAL A 45 35.83 -58.18 -89.77
CA VAL A 45 34.49 -57.59 -89.60
C VAL A 45 34.29 -57.18 -88.15
N GLU A 46 34.70 -58.01 -87.18
CA GLU A 46 34.63 -57.68 -85.76
C GLU A 46 35.47 -56.45 -85.41
N GLU A 47 36.68 -56.33 -85.98
CA GLU A 47 37.53 -55.15 -85.81
C GLU A 47 36.89 -53.88 -86.41
N LEU A 48 36.34 -53.96 -87.63
CA LEU A 48 35.63 -52.84 -88.26
C LEU A 48 34.38 -52.44 -87.45
N VAL A 49 33.62 -53.41 -86.94
CA VAL A 49 32.48 -53.16 -86.05
C VAL A 49 32.93 -52.47 -84.76
N ALA A 50 34.06 -52.90 -84.17
CA ALA A 50 34.61 -52.26 -82.98
C ALA A 50 35.07 -50.82 -83.25
N GLN A 51 35.71 -50.55 -84.40
CA GLN A 51 36.10 -49.20 -84.82
C GLN A 51 34.89 -48.29 -85.05
N LEU A 52 33.87 -48.77 -85.76
CA LEU A 52 32.63 -48.03 -86.00
C LEU A 52 31.86 -47.76 -84.70
N ARG A 53 31.87 -48.72 -83.74
CA ARG A 53 31.30 -48.51 -82.41
C ARG A 53 32.04 -47.40 -81.66
N ARG A 54 33.38 -47.40 -81.67
CA ARG A 54 34.18 -46.31 -81.06
C ARG A 54 33.93 -44.96 -81.72
N GLN A 55 33.85 -44.91 -83.05
CA GLN A 55 33.52 -43.67 -83.77
C GLN A 55 32.11 -43.19 -83.44
N LEU A 56 31.13 -44.08 -83.43
CA LEU A 56 29.76 -43.77 -83.05
C LEU A 56 29.68 -43.24 -81.62
N ASP A 57 30.44 -43.84 -80.69
CA ASP A 57 30.48 -43.39 -79.29
C ASP A 57 31.15 -42.01 -79.17
N ASN A 58 32.25 -41.76 -79.89
CA ASN A 58 32.89 -40.45 -79.94
C ASN A 58 31.96 -39.37 -80.51
N GLU A 59 31.27 -39.66 -81.62
CA GLU A 59 30.30 -38.74 -82.22
C GLU A 59 29.10 -38.49 -81.31
N LYS A 60 28.61 -39.53 -80.61
CA LYS A 60 27.57 -39.35 -79.58
C LYS A 60 28.04 -38.42 -78.47
N GLN A 61 29.28 -38.56 -77.98
CA GLN A 61 29.83 -37.65 -76.97
C GLN A 61 29.93 -36.22 -77.50
N ARG A 62 30.39 -36.04 -78.74
CA ARG A 62 30.50 -34.73 -79.39
C ARG A 62 29.13 -34.06 -79.55
N VAL A 63 28.11 -34.81 -79.98
CA VAL A 63 26.73 -34.31 -80.07
C VAL A 63 26.18 -33.92 -78.71
N LEU A 64 26.44 -34.72 -77.67
CA LEU A 64 26.00 -34.39 -76.30
C LEU A 64 26.67 -33.12 -75.79
N GLN A 65 27.96 -32.93 -76.04
CA GLN A 65 28.67 -31.71 -75.66
C GLN A 65 28.12 -30.48 -76.39
N LEU A 66 27.98 -30.55 -77.72
CA LEU A 66 27.40 -29.47 -78.51
C LEU A 66 25.98 -29.11 -78.08
N LYS A 67 25.16 -30.11 -77.70
CA LYS A 67 23.82 -29.87 -77.18
C LYS A 67 23.83 -29.11 -75.85
N LYS A 68 24.77 -29.42 -74.96
CA LYS A 68 24.95 -28.70 -73.68
C LYS A 68 25.40 -27.26 -73.92
N GLU A 69 26.39 -27.06 -74.79
CA GLU A 69 26.91 -25.73 -75.15
C GLU A 69 25.83 -24.87 -75.80
N ASN A 70 25.06 -25.45 -76.73
CA ASN A 70 23.96 -24.73 -77.39
C ASN A 70 22.85 -24.34 -76.39
N TYR A 71 22.53 -25.22 -75.44
CA TYR A 71 21.58 -24.89 -74.37
C TYR A 71 22.08 -23.75 -73.47
N ALA A 72 23.37 -23.75 -73.12
CA ALA A 72 23.97 -22.68 -72.33
C ALA A 72 23.93 -21.34 -73.09
N LEU A 73 24.34 -21.33 -74.36
CA LEU A 73 24.30 -20.14 -75.22
C LEU A 73 22.87 -19.63 -75.43
N SER A 74 21.89 -20.52 -75.60
CA SER A 74 20.48 -20.14 -75.74
C SER A 74 19.95 -19.46 -74.46
N THR A 75 20.32 -19.99 -73.29
CA THR A 75 19.96 -19.41 -71.99
C THR A 75 20.60 -18.03 -71.81
N GLU A 76 21.88 -17.90 -72.14
CA GLU A 76 22.61 -16.63 -72.05
C GLU A 76 22.06 -15.59 -73.03
N LYS A 77 21.77 -15.97 -74.27
CA LYS A 77 21.09 -15.13 -75.25
C LYS A 77 19.75 -14.62 -74.72
N GLY A 78 18.98 -15.46 -74.05
CA GLY A 78 17.73 -15.07 -73.41
C GLY A 78 17.93 -13.99 -72.33
N ARG A 79 18.93 -14.16 -71.44
CA ARG A 79 19.27 -13.18 -70.40
C ARG A 79 19.78 -11.86 -70.98
N LEU A 80 20.64 -11.93 -71.98
CA LEU A 80 21.18 -10.74 -72.65
C LEU A 80 20.07 -9.97 -73.35
N ASN A 81 19.14 -10.66 -74.03
CA ASN A 81 17.99 -10.00 -74.65
C ASN A 81 17.06 -9.31 -73.64
N GLN A 82 16.81 -9.92 -72.48
CA GLN A 82 16.06 -9.28 -71.39
C GLN A 82 16.77 -8.01 -70.90
N ARG A 83 18.09 -8.07 -70.74
CA ARG A 83 18.88 -6.91 -70.30
C ARG A 83 18.94 -5.81 -71.36
N ILE A 84 19.07 -6.15 -72.63
CA ILE A 84 18.97 -5.21 -73.75
C ILE A 84 17.60 -4.52 -73.72
N THR A 85 16.53 -5.27 -73.51
CA THR A 85 15.17 -4.70 -73.43
C THR A 85 15.05 -3.72 -72.26
N ALA A 86 15.47 -4.13 -71.05
CA ALA A 86 15.42 -3.27 -69.87
C ALA A 86 16.26 -1.98 -70.05
N LEU A 87 17.48 -2.09 -70.57
CA LEU A 87 18.35 -0.94 -70.83
C LEU A 87 17.82 -0.04 -71.95
N THR A 88 17.13 -0.62 -72.93
CA THR A 88 16.47 0.14 -74.00
C THR A 88 15.31 0.96 -73.44
N ASP A 89 14.50 0.35 -72.57
CA ASP A 89 13.39 1.04 -71.92
C ASP A 89 13.89 2.12 -70.97
N GLU A 90 14.92 1.84 -70.16
CA GLU A 90 15.59 2.82 -69.32
C GLU A 90 16.19 3.98 -70.14
N ASN A 91 16.83 3.69 -71.28
CA ASN A 91 17.33 4.74 -72.17
C ASN A 91 16.21 5.61 -72.72
N LYS A 92 15.06 5.04 -73.07
CA LYS A 92 13.90 5.82 -73.53
C LYS A 92 13.39 6.74 -72.43
N THR A 93 13.26 6.25 -71.20
CA THR A 93 12.85 7.09 -70.06
C THR A 93 13.87 8.18 -69.74
N LEU A 94 15.17 7.87 -69.80
CA LEU A 94 16.23 8.85 -69.58
C LEU A 94 16.25 9.92 -70.69
N LYS A 95 16.08 9.53 -71.95
CA LYS A 95 15.96 10.49 -73.07
C LYS A 95 14.75 11.39 -72.90
N TYR A 96 13.58 10.81 -72.59
CA TYR A 96 12.38 11.58 -72.33
C TYR A 96 12.58 12.60 -71.19
N ALA A 97 13.23 12.18 -70.10
CA ALA A 97 13.53 13.07 -68.97
C ALA A 97 14.53 14.18 -69.34
N ALA A 98 15.52 13.88 -70.17
CA ALA A 98 16.50 14.87 -70.66
C ALA A 98 15.85 15.88 -71.63
N GLU A 99 14.90 15.44 -72.45
CA GLU A 99 14.15 16.28 -73.38
C GLU A 99 13.09 17.13 -72.67
N ASN A 100 12.59 16.70 -71.51
CA ASN A 100 11.53 17.37 -70.74
C ASN A 100 11.96 17.74 -69.30
N PRO A 101 13.00 18.60 -69.14
CA PRO A 101 13.57 18.89 -67.83
C PRO A 101 12.59 19.58 -66.86
N TYR A 102 11.68 20.41 -67.37
CA TYR A 102 10.71 21.11 -66.52
C TYR A 102 9.64 20.19 -65.93
N GLU A 103 9.19 19.19 -66.69
CA GLU A 103 8.24 18.18 -66.19
C GLU A 103 8.90 17.35 -65.08
N ARG A 104 10.16 16.94 -65.29
CA ARG A 104 10.96 16.20 -64.30
C ARG A 104 11.15 17.00 -63.01
N ILE A 105 11.56 18.26 -63.12
CA ILE A 105 11.72 19.16 -61.96
C ILE A 105 10.39 19.33 -61.22
N GLY A 106 9.27 19.41 -61.93
CA GLY A 106 7.94 19.48 -61.33
C GLY A 106 7.60 18.26 -60.48
N VAL A 107 7.84 17.06 -61.03
CA VAL A 107 7.65 15.78 -60.31
C VAL A 107 8.59 15.69 -59.11
N ASP A 108 9.88 15.95 -59.30
CA ASP A 108 10.89 15.89 -58.24
C ASP A 108 10.58 16.88 -57.10
N MET A 109 10.11 18.09 -57.42
CA MET A 109 9.64 19.06 -56.42
C MET A 109 8.40 18.55 -55.67
N GLN A 110 7.46 17.94 -56.38
CA GLN A 110 6.25 17.41 -55.76
C GLN A 110 6.55 16.25 -54.83
N ASP A 111 7.45 15.35 -55.21
CA ASP A 111 7.93 14.26 -54.37
C ASP A 111 8.69 14.77 -53.16
N MET A 112 9.53 15.79 -53.32
CA MET A 112 10.21 16.46 -52.20
C MET A 112 9.20 17.07 -51.21
N VAL A 113 8.19 17.79 -51.72
CA VAL A 113 7.14 18.41 -50.88
C VAL A 113 6.31 17.34 -50.16
N ASN A 114 5.96 16.26 -50.85
CA ASN A 114 5.20 15.16 -50.26
C ASN A 114 6.03 14.43 -49.18
N SER A 115 7.31 14.20 -49.44
CA SER A 115 8.24 13.60 -48.49
C SER A 115 8.38 14.47 -47.23
N ALA A 116 8.62 15.78 -47.40
CA ALA A 116 8.70 16.72 -46.29
C ALA A 116 7.38 16.81 -45.48
N LYS A 117 6.22 16.75 -46.16
CA LYS A 117 4.91 16.71 -45.48
C LYS A 117 4.72 15.43 -44.67
N ASN A 118 5.14 14.29 -45.22
CA ASN A 118 5.06 12.99 -44.55
C ASN A 118 6.00 12.93 -43.33
N GLU A 119 7.24 13.38 -43.49
CA GLU A 119 8.19 13.50 -42.38
C GLU A 119 7.65 14.40 -41.26
N ARG A 120 7.12 15.59 -41.62
CA ARG A 120 6.50 16.49 -40.65
C ARG A 120 5.34 15.81 -39.91
N LYS A 121 4.49 15.10 -40.64
CA LYS A 121 3.35 14.38 -40.04
C LYS A 121 3.86 13.32 -39.06
N ASN A 122 4.84 12.51 -39.46
CA ASN A 122 5.41 11.48 -38.59
C ASN A 122 6.04 12.07 -37.32
N MET A 123 6.78 13.18 -37.43
CA MET A 123 7.32 13.87 -36.26
C MET A 123 6.23 14.40 -35.33
N LEU A 124 5.15 14.97 -35.88
CA LEU A 124 4.02 15.45 -35.09
C LEU A 124 3.27 14.31 -34.40
N ASP A 125 3.07 13.19 -35.09
CA ASP A 125 2.40 12.02 -34.54
C ASP A 125 3.25 11.39 -33.41
N GLN A 126 4.56 11.27 -33.60
CA GLN A 126 5.50 10.84 -32.55
C GLN A 126 5.51 11.78 -31.34
N ALA A 127 5.56 13.10 -31.57
CA ALA A 127 5.54 14.08 -30.49
C ALA A 127 4.21 14.05 -29.71
N ARG A 128 3.09 13.78 -30.39
CA ARG A 128 1.77 13.60 -29.75
C ARG A 128 1.73 12.34 -28.90
N GLU A 129 2.19 11.22 -29.44
CA GLU A 129 2.24 9.94 -28.71
C GLU A 129 3.10 10.07 -27.45
N GLN A 130 4.28 10.68 -27.55
CA GLN A 130 5.15 10.97 -26.40
C GLN A 130 4.47 11.89 -25.38
N ALA A 131 3.75 12.93 -25.83
CA ALA A 131 3.03 13.82 -24.94
C ALA A 131 1.88 13.10 -24.22
N GLU A 132 1.15 12.23 -24.92
CA GLU A 132 0.08 11.41 -24.34
C GLU A 132 0.63 10.43 -23.30
N GLU A 133 1.77 9.80 -23.56
CA GLU A 133 2.43 8.90 -22.63
C GLU A 133 2.88 9.64 -21.36
N ILE A 134 3.55 10.79 -21.50
CA ILE A 134 3.97 11.62 -20.37
C ILE A 134 2.75 12.07 -19.54
N LEU A 135 1.66 12.48 -20.19
CA LEU A 135 0.44 12.87 -19.49
C LEU A 135 -0.21 11.68 -18.78
N ALA A 136 -0.23 10.51 -19.39
CA ALA A 136 -0.77 9.30 -18.77
C ALA A 136 0.05 8.90 -17.53
N GLU A 137 1.38 8.93 -17.63
CA GLU A 137 2.27 8.64 -16.52
C GLU A 137 2.10 9.66 -15.38
N ALA A 138 2.12 10.95 -15.70
CA ALA A 138 1.93 12.02 -14.72
C ALA A 138 0.57 11.92 -14.01
N ASN A 139 -0.49 11.60 -14.75
CA ASN A 139 -1.82 11.38 -14.16
C ASN A 139 -1.85 10.13 -13.28
N GLY A 140 -1.18 9.05 -13.69
CA GLY A 140 -1.02 7.85 -12.88
C GLY A 140 -0.30 8.12 -11.55
N GLN A 141 0.84 8.81 -11.62
CA GLN A 141 1.62 9.21 -10.43
C GLN A 141 0.80 10.13 -9.51
N LYS A 142 0.14 11.15 -10.08
CA LYS A 142 -0.75 12.05 -9.34
C LYS A 142 -1.83 11.28 -8.58
N LYS A 143 -2.48 10.33 -9.25
CA LYS A 143 -3.54 9.50 -8.63
C LYS A 143 -2.98 8.70 -7.44
N THR A 144 -1.84 8.04 -7.62
CA THR A 144 -1.18 7.27 -6.55
C THR A 144 -0.79 8.14 -5.36
N ILE A 145 -0.22 9.33 -5.61
CA ILE A 145 0.15 10.29 -4.56
C ILE A 145 -1.08 10.72 -3.76
N VAL A 146 -2.17 11.08 -4.45
CA VAL A 146 -3.42 11.51 -3.82
C VAL A 146 -4.04 10.38 -2.99
N GLU A 147 -4.11 9.16 -3.53
CA GLU A 147 -4.64 7.99 -2.81
C GLU A 147 -3.80 7.66 -1.56
N THR A 148 -2.47 7.75 -1.67
CA THR A 148 -1.55 7.49 -0.55
C THR A 148 -1.70 8.56 0.53
N ALA A 149 -1.70 9.83 0.15
CA ALA A 149 -1.90 10.94 1.08
C ALA A 149 -3.25 10.85 1.80
N HIS A 150 -4.32 10.47 1.10
CA HIS A 150 -5.63 10.25 1.73
C HIS A 150 -5.60 9.10 2.74
N LYS A 151 -4.95 7.98 2.42
CA LYS A 151 -4.82 6.85 3.36
C LYS A 151 -4.02 7.24 4.60
N GLU A 152 -2.90 7.92 4.42
CA GLU A 152 -2.06 8.38 5.53
C GLU A 152 -2.79 9.39 6.41
N ALA A 153 -3.49 10.36 5.81
CA ALA A 153 -4.30 11.31 6.55
C ALA A 153 -5.43 10.63 7.34
N ALA A 154 -6.13 9.67 6.73
CA ALA A 154 -7.17 8.91 7.40
C ALA A 154 -6.62 8.08 8.59
N ALA A 155 -5.45 7.46 8.41
CA ALA A 155 -4.78 6.72 9.47
C ALA A 155 -4.37 7.64 10.64
N ALA A 156 -3.77 8.79 10.34
CA ALA A 156 -3.39 9.78 11.36
C ALA A 156 -4.59 10.32 12.13
N ILE A 157 -5.72 10.57 11.45
CA ILE A 157 -6.97 10.99 12.09
C ILE A 157 -7.50 9.87 12.99
N ALA A 158 -7.53 8.63 12.51
CA ALA A 158 -8.01 7.49 13.29
C ALA A 158 -7.16 7.26 14.56
N GLU A 159 -5.83 7.36 14.44
CA GLU A 159 -4.92 7.26 15.59
C GLU A 159 -5.14 8.39 16.59
N SER A 160 -5.29 9.63 16.11
CA SER A 160 -5.56 10.80 16.96
C SER A 160 -6.88 10.64 17.74
N VAL A 161 -7.95 10.20 17.07
CA VAL A 161 -9.25 9.95 17.70
C VAL A 161 -9.15 8.84 18.74
N ALA A 162 -8.48 7.73 18.40
CA ALA A 162 -8.28 6.62 19.34
C ALA A 162 -7.47 7.05 20.57
N ARG A 163 -6.42 7.86 20.38
CA ARG A 163 -5.61 8.41 21.46
C ARG A 163 -6.43 9.33 22.35
N LYS A 164 -7.25 10.21 21.77
CA LYS A 164 -8.15 11.08 22.51
C LYS A 164 -9.13 10.27 23.36
N GLN A 165 -9.79 9.27 22.78
CA GLN A 165 -10.73 8.40 23.52
C GLN A 165 -10.08 7.70 24.71
N ARG A 166 -8.83 7.23 24.58
CA ARG A 166 -8.08 6.64 25.69
C ARG A 166 -7.77 7.66 26.79
N ILE A 167 -7.37 8.87 26.42
CA ILE A 167 -7.10 9.95 27.38
C ILE A 167 -8.37 10.35 28.11
N ASP A 168 -9.48 10.52 27.39
CA ASP A 168 -10.78 10.87 27.98
C ASP A 168 -11.23 9.77 28.96
N HIS A 169 -11.10 8.49 28.57
CA HIS A 169 -11.43 7.36 29.44
C HIS A 169 -10.55 7.29 30.71
N ASP A 170 -9.23 7.46 30.57
CA ASP A 170 -8.31 7.48 31.71
C ASP A 170 -8.60 8.67 32.65
N ALA A 171 -8.91 9.84 32.07
CA ALA A 171 -9.28 11.02 32.85
C ALA A 171 -10.57 10.79 33.64
N ASP A 172 -11.61 10.24 33.01
CA ASP A 172 -12.88 9.92 33.68
C ASP A 172 -12.68 8.91 34.81
N GLN A 173 -11.86 7.87 34.59
CA GLN A 173 -11.55 6.89 35.62
C GLN A 173 -10.83 7.55 36.80
N ARG A 174 -9.81 8.38 36.55
CA ARG A 174 -9.05 9.06 37.60
C ARG A 174 -9.90 10.07 38.37
N ILE A 175 -10.81 10.77 37.69
CA ILE A 175 -11.77 11.68 38.33
C ILE A 175 -12.71 10.89 39.24
N GLY A 176 -13.24 9.77 38.76
CA GLY A 176 -14.08 8.86 39.57
C GLY A 176 -13.35 8.37 40.82
N GLU A 177 -12.15 7.81 40.66
CA GLU A 177 -11.34 7.33 41.78
C GLU A 177 -11.00 8.44 42.79
N SER A 178 -10.70 9.65 42.30
CA SER A 178 -10.42 10.80 43.15
C SER A 178 -11.66 11.24 43.92
N LYS A 179 -12.83 11.22 43.27
CA LYS A 179 -14.11 11.56 43.91
C LYS A 179 -14.46 10.55 45.00
N ASP A 180 -14.34 9.26 44.71
CA ASP A 180 -14.58 8.18 45.69
C ASP A 180 -13.66 8.31 46.91
N LYS A 181 -12.37 8.62 46.68
CA LYS A 181 -11.41 8.87 47.77
C LYS A 181 -11.80 10.09 48.59
N ALA A 182 -12.18 11.19 47.95
CA ALA A 182 -12.60 12.40 48.64
C ALA A 182 -13.86 12.15 49.48
N GLU A 183 -14.86 11.44 48.94
CA GLU A 183 -16.08 11.07 49.65
C GLU A 183 -15.79 10.19 50.88
N ARG A 184 -14.88 9.21 50.75
CA ARG A 184 -14.44 8.41 51.91
C ARG A 184 -13.78 9.25 52.98
N VAL A 185 -12.86 10.15 52.61
CA VAL A 185 -12.19 11.03 53.58
C VAL A 185 -13.19 11.94 54.28
N ILE A 186 -14.16 12.49 53.57
CA ILE A 186 -15.23 13.33 54.14
C ILE A 186 -16.11 12.50 55.09
N ALA A 187 -16.50 11.29 54.71
CA ALA A 187 -17.31 10.41 55.55
C ALA A 187 -16.57 10.01 56.83
N GLU A 188 -15.30 9.63 56.72
CA GLU A 188 -14.44 9.31 57.86
C GLU A 188 -14.24 10.52 58.78
N ALA A 189 -14.01 11.71 58.23
CA ALA A 189 -13.86 12.93 59.00
C ALA A 189 -15.15 13.30 59.73
N SER A 190 -16.30 13.16 59.07
CA SER A 190 -17.62 13.43 59.66
C SER A 190 -17.93 12.45 60.79
N ALA A 191 -17.70 11.16 60.58
CA ALA A 191 -17.88 10.14 61.61
C ALA A 191 -16.99 10.38 62.84
N LYS A 192 -15.73 10.81 62.63
CA LYS A 192 -14.82 11.19 63.73
C LYS A 192 -15.32 12.45 64.45
N ALA A 193 -15.80 13.45 63.73
CA ALA A 193 -16.34 14.66 64.33
C ALA A 193 -17.59 14.36 65.18
N ASP A 194 -18.50 13.53 64.67
CA ASP A 194 -19.69 13.10 65.39
C ASP A 194 -19.34 12.31 66.66
N ALA A 195 -18.36 11.42 66.59
CA ALA A 195 -17.87 10.68 67.76
C ALA A 195 -17.30 11.61 68.84
N ILE A 196 -16.45 12.57 68.45
CA ILE A 196 -15.89 13.57 69.37
C ILE A 196 -16.99 14.42 70.01
N LEU A 197 -17.98 14.86 69.21
CA LEU A 197 -19.11 15.64 69.71
C LEU A 197 -19.97 14.83 70.69
N SER A 198 -20.23 13.55 70.40
CA SER A 198 -20.96 12.66 71.30
C SER A 198 -20.24 12.48 72.62
N GLU A 199 -18.94 12.20 72.58
CA GLU A 199 -18.11 12.03 73.78
C GLU A 199 -18.04 13.33 74.61
N ALA A 200 -17.89 14.48 73.95
CA ALA A 200 -17.89 15.78 74.61
C ALA A 200 -19.24 16.09 75.28
N LYS A 201 -20.35 15.76 74.64
CA LYS A 201 -21.71 15.93 75.21
C LYS A 201 -21.90 15.05 76.44
N GLU A 202 -21.54 13.76 76.35
CA GLU A 202 -21.66 12.83 77.48
C GLU A 202 -20.83 13.28 78.68
N LYS A 203 -19.60 13.74 78.44
CA LYS A 203 -18.75 14.33 79.48
C LYS A 203 -19.35 15.59 80.09
N ALA A 204 -19.92 16.47 79.26
CA ALA A 204 -20.56 17.70 79.73
C ALA A 204 -21.80 17.39 80.58
N GLU A 205 -22.66 16.48 80.15
CA GLU A 205 -23.83 16.02 80.90
C GLU A 205 -23.44 15.38 82.24
N THR A 206 -22.38 14.55 82.23
CA THR A 206 -21.84 13.95 83.47
C THR A 206 -21.32 15.01 84.43
N LEU A 207 -20.60 16.02 83.93
CA LEU A 207 -20.04 17.09 84.75
C LEU A 207 -21.12 18.03 85.30
N ASP A 208 -22.16 18.31 84.51
CA ASP A 208 -23.33 19.06 84.95
C ASP A 208 -24.07 18.31 86.07
N ALA A 209 -24.31 17.01 85.90
CA ALA A 209 -24.94 16.17 86.91
C ALA A 209 -24.13 16.10 88.22
N ASP A 210 -22.81 15.90 88.14
CA ASP A 210 -21.93 15.90 89.33
C ASP A 210 -21.91 17.28 90.00
N SER A 211 -21.83 18.36 89.22
CA SER A 211 -21.86 19.73 89.75
C SER A 211 -23.16 20.01 90.49
N LYS A 212 -24.31 19.64 89.90
CA LYS A 212 -25.62 19.77 90.53
C LYS A 212 -25.71 18.97 91.83
N ALA A 213 -25.25 17.73 91.84
CA ALA A 213 -25.22 16.90 93.04
C ALA A 213 -24.35 17.50 94.15
N ARG A 214 -23.20 18.10 93.80
CA ARG A 214 -22.34 18.81 94.76
C ARG A 214 -22.98 20.07 95.32
N CYS A 215 -23.67 20.86 94.48
CA CYS A 215 -24.44 22.02 94.93
C CYS A 215 -25.53 21.60 95.92
N GLU A 216 -26.35 20.60 95.57
CA GLU A 216 -27.39 20.09 96.47
C GLU A 216 -26.82 19.56 97.79
N ALA A 217 -25.67 18.88 97.76
CA ALA A 217 -25.00 18.41 98.97
C ALA A 217 -24.44 19.57 99.82
N ALA A 218 -23.94 20.64 99.18
CA ALA A 218 -23.48 21.85 99.87
C ALA A 218 -24.66 22.59 100.52
N ASP A 219 -25.77 22.76 99.82
CA ASP A 219 -26.99 23.39 100.34
C ASP A 219 -27.53 22.63 101.58
N ARG A 220 -27.52 21.29 101.54
CA ARG A 220 -27.89 20.46 102.70
C ARG A 220 -26.98 20.72 103.89
N ARG A 221 -25.65 20.71 103.68
CA ARG A 221 -24.67 21.01 104.74
C ARG A 221 -24.83 22.41 105.29
N GLU A 222 -25.09 23.40 104.44
CA GLU A 222 -25.35 24.78 104.87
C GLU A 222 -26.61 24.85 105.73
N SER A 223 -27.69 24.18 105.32
CA SER A 223 -28.92 24.11 106.11
C SER A 223 -28.72 23.41 107.46
N GLU A 224 -27.95 22.32 107.51
CA GLU A 224 -27.60 21.62 108.76
C GLU A 224 -26.77 22.51 109.69
N VAL A 225 -25.75 23.19 109.17
CA VAL A 225 -24.94 24.13 109.93
C VAL A 225 -25.80 25.31 110.42
N ALA A 226 -26.65 25.89 109.59
CA ALA A 226 -27.57 26.96 110.00
C ALA A 226 -28.51 26.50 111.12
N ALA A 227 -29.03 25.26 111.05
CA ALA A 227 -29.86 24.68 112.10
C ALA A 227 -29.08 24.51 113.41
N THR A 228 -27.85 23.98 113.36
CA THR A 228 -27.01 23.82 114.56
C THR A 228 -26.60 25.17 115.17
N VAL A 229 -26.28 26.17 114.36
CA VAL A 229 -26.02 27.55 114.83
C VAL A 229 -27.26 28.15 115.48
N THR A 230 -28.43 27.98 114.87
CA THR A 230 -29.71 28.44 115.44
C THR A 230 -29.99 27.75 116.78
N GLN A 231 -29.75 26.45 116.87
CA GLN A 231 -29.88 25.69 118.10
C GLN A 231 -28.90 26.17 119.18
N ALA A 232 -27.63 26.39 118.83
CA ALA A 232 -26.61 26.92 119.73
C ALA A 232 -26.99 28.32 120.25
N HIS A 233 -27.45 29.22 119.37
CA HIS A 233 -27.97 30.53 119.76
C HIS A 233 -29.16 30.40 120.73
N ARG A 234 -30.08 29.45 120.50
CA ARG A 234 -31.20 29.18 121.41
C ARG A 234 -30.72 28.70 122.77
N MET A 235 -29.77 27.77 122.82
CA MET A 235 -29.18 27.27 124.06
C MET A 235 -28.44 28.38 124.82
N LEU A 236 -27.71 29.26 124.12
CA LEU A 236 -27.05 30.42 124.72
C LEU A 236 -28.08 31.43 125.27
N ALA A 237 -29.16 31.71 124.54
CA ALA A 237 -30.24 32.56 125.02
C ALA A 237 -30.95 31.96 126.24
N GLU A 238 -31.15 30.64 126.27
CA GLU A 238 -31.72 29.92 127.41
C GLU A 238 -30.76 29.94 128.63
N ALA A 239 -29.47 29.71 128.42
CA ALA A 239 -28.44 29.80 129.45
C ALA A 239 -28.32 31.23 130.02
N ALA A 240 -28.35 32.24 129.17
CA ALA A 240 -28.39 33.65 129.58
C ALA A 240 -29.66 33.95 130.41
N SER A 241 -30.81 33.40 130.02
CA SER A 241 -32.07 33.55 130.77
C SER A 241 -32.02 32.87 132.14
N ARG A 242 -31.32 31.74 132.28
CA ARG A 242 -31.10 31.05 133.57
C ARG A 242 -30.16 31.82 134.51
N LEU A 243 -29.16 32.53 133.97
CA LEU A 243 -28.26 33.39 134.74
C LEU A 243 -28.96 34.62 135.34
N VAL A 244 -30.11 35.02 134.78
CA VAL A 244 -30.92 36.16 135.24
C VAL A 244 -31.95 35.74 136.31
N GLN A 245 -32.12 34.45 136.63
CA GLN A 245 -33.06 33.98 137.67
C GLN A 245 -32.35 33.39 138.93
N PRO A 246 -32.80 33.71 140.15
CA PRO A 246 -32.21 33.23 141.40
C PRO A 246 -32.58 31.75 141.70
N ALA A 247 -31.61 30.97 142.19
CA ALA A 247 -31.72 29.52 142.40
C ALA A 247 -32.79 29.09 143.44
N PRO A 248 -33.60 28.03 143.21
CA PRO A 248 -34.53 27.49 144.20
C PRO A 248 -34.07 26.18 144.89
N MET A 249 -34.50 26.03 146.16
CA MET A 249 -34.29 24.91 147.09
C MET A 249 -35.30 23.75 146.94
N ILE A 250 -34.84 22.57 147.39
CA ILE A 250 -35.43 21.21 147.51
C ILE A 250 -36.73 21.13 148.34
N VAL A 251 -37.72 20.29 147.95
CA VAL A 251 -38.52 19.40 148.84
C VAL A 251 -39.13 18.18 148.07
N THR A 252 -39.03 17.00 148.69
CA THR A 252 -39.53 15.65 148.33
C THR A 252 -40.96 15.37 148.85
N ILE A 253 -41.75 14.47 148.22
CA ILE A 253 -42.64 13.43 148.84
C ILE A 253 -43.10 12.39 147.77
N HIS A 254 -43.26 11.14 148.22
CA HIS A 254 -43.35 9.83 147.54
C HIS A 254 -44.73 9.35 147.00
N GLY A 255 -44.66 8.38 146.07
CA GLY A 255 -45.62 7.28 145.80
C GLY A 255 -45.35 6.58 144.44
N LYS A 256 -44.44 5.60 144.33
CA LYS A 256 -44.63 4.12 144.18
C LYS A 256 -45.54 3.69 143.00
N THR A 257 -45.22 2.75 142.10
CA THR A 257 -44.25 1.62 142.04
C THR A 257 -44.24 0.99 140.62
N GLU A 258 -43.05 0.54 140.19
CA GLU A 258 -42.75 -0.74 139.46
C GLU A 258 -43.32 -0.98 138.04
N THR A 259 -42.63 -1.58 137.05
CA THR A 259 -41.26 -2.15 136.83
C THR A 259 -41.21 -2.63 135.37
N ASP A 260 -40.04 -2.51 134.73
CA ASP A 260 -39.36 -3.48 133.83
C ASP A 260 -40.05 -3.88 132.49
N ASP A 261 -39.39 -4.17 131.38
CA ASP A 261 -38.00 -4.08 130.90
C ASP A 261 -38.06 -4.43 129.39
N ASP A 262 -36.92 -4.24 128.71
CA ASP A 262 -36.44 -4.95 127.50
C ASP A 262 -36.66 -4.38 126.08
N GLU A 263 -35.51 -3.95 125.54
CA GLU A 263 -34.83 -4.34 124.27
C GLU A 263 -35.59 -4.18 122.94
N GLU A 264 -35.15 -3.30 122.02
CA GLU A 264 -33.97 -3.35 121.13
C GLU A 264 -34.24 -4.05 119.77
N THR A 265 -33.73 -3.41 118.71
CA THR A 265 -33.55 -3.84 117.30
C THR A 265 -34.75 -3.64 116.36
N VAL A 266 -34.78 -2.56 115.56
CA VAL A 266 -34.11 -2.30 114.25
C VAL A 266 -34.81 -3.06 113.10
N GLU A 267 -35.76 -2.36 112.48
CA GLU A 267 -36.23 -2.57 111.09
C GLU A 267 -35.57 -1.48 110.23
N ASP A 268 -34.80 -1.78 109.18
CA ASP A 268 -35.15 -2.34 107.86
C ASP A 268 -35.58 -1.27 106.82
N GLU A 269 -35.15 -1.51 105.58
CA GLU A 269 -35.68 -0.92 104.32
C GLU A 269 -35.29 0.55 103.99
N GLN A 270 -34.86 0.93 102.77
CA GLN A 270 -35.11 0.42 101.42
C GLN A 270 -34.08 1.04 100.43
#